data_AF-A0AAW6T526-F1
#
_entry.id   AF-A0AAW6T526-F1
#
_cell.length_a   1.000
_cell.length_b   1.000
_cell.length_c   1.000
_cell.angle_alpha   90.00
_cell.angle_beta   90.00
_cell.angle_gamma   90.00
#
_symmetry.space_group_name_H-M   'P 1'
#
loop_
_entity.id
_entity.type
_entity.pdbx_description
1 polymer ?
#
loop_
_entity_poly.entity_id
_entity_poly.type
_entity_poly.pdbx_seq_one_letter_code
_entity_poly.pdbx_strand_id
1 'polypeptide(L)'
;MGITRLDRDDSGIGLIEIVVSIFLLGLLAISALPLIINGMTTSQRTATLSTASQLVSSELERVRALGAPLACGTVTALAGSAPVVTDTRGVQYQPTVSVGACPGSYPGTIAVSVRVTDASNGDELARAATSVLVEQP
;
A
#
# COMPACT_ATOMS: atom_id res chain seq x y z
N MET A 1 75.16 8.98 11.54
CA MET A 1 73.83 9.51 11.88
C MET A 1 73.36 10.37 10.71
N GLY A 2 72.81 9.73 9.68
CA GLY A 2 72.35 10.38 8.46
C GLY A 2 70.83 10.40 8.46
N ILE A 3 70.25 11.58 8.63
CA ILE A 3 68.81 11.84 8.54
C ILE A 3 68.41 11.76 7.07
N THR A 4 67.74 10.67 6.69
CA THR A 4 67.07 10.52 5.40
C THR A 4 65.94 11.53 5.29
N ARG A 5 66.13 12.54 4.44
CA ARG A 5 65.13 13.53 4.06
C ARG A 5 63.93 12.78 3.47
N LEU A 6 62.78 12.87 4.11
CA LEU A 6 61.50 12.49 3.50
C LEU A 6 61.29 13.45 2.33
N ASP A 7 61.45 12.94 1.11
CA ASP A 7 61.01 13.62 -0.10
C ASP A 7 59.49 13.76 0.01
N ARG A 8 59.08 14.95 0.44
CA ARG A 8 57.68 15.31 0.54
C ARG A 8 57.31 15.74 -0.86
N ASP A 9 56.84 14.77 -1.63
CA ASP A 9 56.18 14.98 -2.92
C ASP A 9 54.87 15.74 -2.65
N ASP A 10 54.98 17.03 -2.29
CA ASP A 10 53.90 18.02 -2.20
C ASP A 10 53.46 18.37 -3.64
N SER A 11 53.19 17.35 -4.45
CA SER A 11 52.51 17.46 -5.73
C SER A 11 51.06 17.84 -5.44
N GLY A 12 50.79 19.15 -5.36
CA GLY A 12 49.46 19.69 -5.10
C GLY A 12 48.42 19.21 -6.13
N ILE A 13 47.20 18.96 -5.68
CA ILE A 13 46.04 18.68 -6.55
C ILE A 13 45.93 19.78 -7.60
N GLY A 14 45.96 19.39 -8.87
CA GLY A 14 45.86 20.33 -9.99
C GLY A 14 44.43 20.86 -10.14
N LEU A 15 44.27 22.09 -10.66
CA LEU A 15 42.95 22.64 -10.99
C LEU A 15 42.14 21.71 -11.91
N ILE A 16 42.83 21.00 -12.82
CA ILE A 16 42.21 19.99 -13.70
C ILE A 16 41.60 18.83 -12.91
N GLU A 17 42.24 18.37 -11.84
CA GLU A 17 41.79 17.24 -11.04
C GLU A 17 40.54 17.58 -10.24
N ILE A 18 40.44 18.82 -9.75
CA ILE A 18 39.21 19.34 -9.11
C ILE A 18 38.06 19.38 -10.11
N VAL A 19 38.31 19.90 -11.32
CA VAL A 19 37.29 19.95 -12.38
C VAL A 19 36.83 18.55 -12.77
N VAL A 20 37.76 17.61 -12.92
CA VAL A 20 37.45 16.20 -13.22
C VAL A 20 36.67 15.56 -12.07
N SER A 21 37.04 15.82 -10.81
CA SER A 21 36.34 15.27 -9.63
C SER A 21 34.91 15.78 -9.52
N ILE A 22 34.68 17.08 -9.74
CA ILE A 22 33.34 17.66 -9.74
C ILE A 22 32.53 17.13 -10.94
N PHE A 23 33.16 16.92 -12.09
CA PHE A 23 32.52 16.32 -13.26
C PHE A 23 32.10 14.87 -12.99
N LEU A 24 33.00 14.05 -12.44
CA LEU A 24 32.70 12.66 -12.06
C LEU A 24 31.62 12.60 -10.97
N LEU A 25 31.67 13.47 -9.96
CA LEU A 25 30.64 13.57 -8.94
C LEU A 25 29.28 13.98 -9.54
N GLY A 26 29.26 14.90 -10.50
CA GLY A 26 28.07 15.29 -11.23
C GLY A 26 27.45 14.14 -12.02
N LEU A 27 28.26 13.35 -12.73
CA LEU A 27 27.80 12.16 -13.44
C LEU A 27 27.23 11.10 -12.49
N LEU A 28 27.87 10.90 -11.34
CA LEU A 28 27.36 10.00 -10.30
C LEU A 28 26.02 10.47 -9.75
N ALA A 29 25.87 11.77 -9.47
CA ALA A 29 24.61 12.34 -8.99
C ALA A 29 23.47 12.15 -10.00
N ILE A 30 23.72 12.38 -11.30
CA ILE A 30 22.72 12.16 -12.36
C ILE A 30 22.34 10.68 -12.44
N SER A 31 23.31 9.77 -12.28
CA SER A 31 23.05 8.33 -12.30
C SER A 31 22.13 7.84 -11.17
N ALA A 32 22.07 8.57 -10.05
CA ALA A 32 21.24 8.23 -8.90
C ALA A 32 19.77 8.71 -9.02
N LEU A 33 19.47 9.63 -9.94
CA LEU A 33 18.10 10.18 -10.10
C LEU A 33 17.03 9.11 -10.34
N PRO A 34 17.22 8.11 -11.23
CA PRO A 34 16.22 7.07 -11.45
C PRO A 34 15.94 6.25 -10.19
N LEU A 35 16.97 5.99 -9.37
CA LEU A 35 16.82 5.24 -8.13
C LEU A 35 15.90 5.97 -7.14
N ILE A 36 16.05 7.30 -7.03
CA ILE A 36 15.24 8.13 -6.15
C ILE A 36 13.78 8.13 -6.62
N ILE A 37 13.53 8.31 -7.91
CA ILE A 37 12.18 8.30 -8.49
C ILE A 37 11.50 6.94 -8.26
N ASN A 38 12.22 5.85 -8.52
CA ASN A 38 11.72 4.49 -8.29
C ASN A 38 11.44 4.24 -6.80
N GLY A 39 12.27 4.75 -5.89
CA GLY A 39 12.06 4.66 -4.46
C GLY A 39 10.79 5.38 -3.99
N MET A 40 10.55 6.61 -4.50
CA MET A 40 9.35 7.38 -4.17
C MET A 40 8.06 6.74 -4.70
N THR A 41 8.07 6.32 -5.97
CA THR A 41 6.89 5.68 -6.59
C THR A 41 6.52 4.37 -5.90
N THR A 42 7.52 3.56 -5.54
CA THR A 42 7.31 2.33 -4.77
C THR A 42 6.73 2.64 -3.39
N SER A 43 7.26 3.66 -2.71
CA SER A 43 6.74 4.09 -1.41
C SER A 43 5.26 4.51 -1.47
N GLN A 44 4.87 5.27 -2.51
CA GLN A 44 3.47 5.67 -2.70
C GLN A 44 2.56 4.46 -2.93
N ARG A 45 2.96 3.52 -3.79
CA ARG A 45 2.20 2.29 -4.05
C ARG A 45 2.00 1.46 -2.77
N THR A 46 3.05 1.25 -2.00
CA THR A 46 2.97 0.51 -0.74
C THR A 46 2.04 1.19 0.26
N ALA A 47 2.12 2.52 0.37
CA ALA A 47 1.22 3.27 1.24
C ALA A 47 -0.24 3.19 0.76
N THR A 48 -0.50 3.22 -0.55
CA THR A 48 -1.86 3.03 -1.12
C THR A 48 -2.41 1.64 -0.83
N LEU A 49 -1.61 0.59 -1.03
CA LEU A 49 -2.01 -0.80 -0.74
C LEU A 49 -2.23 -1.02 0.76
N SER A 50 -1.42 -0.39 1.61
CA SER A 50 -1.59 -0.45 3.07
C SER A 50 -2.92 0.19 3.50
N THR A 51 -3.23 1.40 3.01
CA THR A 51 -4.51 2.06 3.28
C THR A 51 -5.70 1.23 2.78
N ALA A 52 -5.63 0.69 1.56
CA ALA A 52 -6.68 -0.18 1.02
C ALA A 52 -6.89 -1.44 1.88
N SER A 53 -5.81 -2.06 2.36
CA SER A 53 -5.87 -3.23 3.25
C SER A 53 -6.47 -2.91 4.61
N GLN A 54 -6.18 -1.72 5.16
CA GLN A 54 -6.79 -1.24 6.41
C GLN A 54 -8.29 -1.01 6.24
N LEU A 55 -8.72 -0.43 5.11
CA LEU A 55 -10.14 -0.25 4.79
C LEU A 55 -10.87 -1.60 4.63
N VAL A 56 -10.26 -2.55 3.91
CA VAL A 56 -10.80 -3.92 3.81
C VAL A 56 -10.97 -4.54 5.20
N SER A 57 -9.97 -4.41 6.06
CA SER A 57 -10.00 -4.95 7.42
C SER A 57 -11.09 -4.29 8.27
N SER A 58 -11.28 -2.97 8.12
CA SER A 58 -12.34 -2.22 8.81
C SER A 58 -13.74 -2.71 8.42
N GLU A 59 -13.99 -2.98 7.14
CA GLU A 59 -15.28 -3.53 6.69
C GLU A 59 -15.47 -4.99 7.14
N LEU A 60 -14.42 -5.81 7.16
CA LEU A 60 -14.51 -7.15 7.75
C LEU A 60 -14.80 -7.11 9.25
N GLU A 61 -14.26 -6.13 9.96
CA GLU A 61 -14.56 -5.94 11.38
C GLU A 61 -16.02 -5.51 11.59
N ARG A 62 -16.59 -4.72 10.68
CA ARG A 62 -18.03 -4.41 10.66
C ARG A 62 -18.90 -5.66 10.48
N VAL A 63 -18.46 -6.61 9.63
CA VAL A 63 -19.14 -7.92 9.47
C VAL A 63 -19.06 -8.73 10.76
N ARG A 64 -17.90 -8.74 11.43
CA ARG A 64 -17.70 -9.46 12.71
C ARG A 64 -18.50 -8.85 13.86
N ALA A 65 -18.69 -7.53 13.87
CA ALA A 65 -19.40 -6.81 14.92
C ALA A 65 -20.91 -7.12 14.98
N LEU A 66 -21.47 -7.85 14.00
CA LEU A 66 -22.89 -8.20 13.97
C LEU A 66 -23.34 -9.15 15.10
N GLY A 67 -22.41 -9.87 15.74
CA GLY A 67 -22.69 -10.74 16.88
C GLY A 67 -23.52 -11.99 16.55
N ALA A 68 -23.73 -12.86 17.55
CA ALA A 68 -24.54 -14.08 17.43
C ALA A 68 -25.70 -14.07 18.44
N PRO A 69 -26.87 -14.66 18.13
CA PRO A 69 -27.19 -15.40 16.91
C PRO A 69 -27.43 -14.49 15.70
N LEU A 70 -26.94 -14.90 14.53
CA LEU A 70 -26.89 -14.03 13.34
C LEU A 70 -27.92 -14.43 12.30
N ALA A 71 -28.76 -13.45 11.91
CA ALA A 71 -29.75 -13.56 10.85
C ALA A 71 -29.13 -13.28 9.48
N CYS A 72 -29.52 -14.05 8.46
CA CYS A 72 -28.98 -13.88 7.12
C CYS A 72 -29.37 -12.53 6.49
N GLY A 73 -30.59 -12.06 6.74
CA GLY A 73 -31.04 -10.72 6.37
C GLY A 73 -30.11 -9.61 6.86
N THR A 74 -29.59 -9.72 8.09
CA THR A 74 -28.64 -8.76 8.67
C THR A 74 -27.33 -8.74 7.90
N VAL A 75 -26.80 -9.91 7.49
CA VAL A 75 -25.55 -9.98 6.71
C VAL A 75 -25.75 -9.42 5.31
N THR A 76 -26.86 -9.77 4.64
CA THR A 76 -27.14 -9.26 3.28
C THR A 76 -27.36 -7.75 3.25
N ALA A 77 -27.83 -7.14 4.35
CA ALA A 77 -27.97 -5.69 4.46
C ALA A 77 -26.61 -4.93 4.45
N LEU A 78 -25.48 -5.62 4.64
CA LEU A 78 -24.15 -5.00 4.49
C LEU A 78 -23.72 -4.89 3.03
N ALA A 79 -24.37 -5.61 2.11
CA ALA A 79 -24.00 -5.57 0.70
C ALA A 79 -24.18 -4.16 0.14
N GLY A 80 -23.20 -3.71 -0.64
CA GLY A 80 -23.19 -2.40 -1.27
C GLY A 80 -21.87 -1.68 -1.14
N SER A 81 -21.86 -0.45 -1.63
CA SER A 81 -20.68 0.43 -1.60
C SER A 81 -20.76 1.37 -0.40
N ALA A 82 -19.66 1.44 0.36
CA ALA A 82 -19.49 2.43 1.41
C ALA A 82 -19.21 3.82 0.81
N PRO A 83 -19.25 4.91 1.59
CA PRO A 83 -18.79 6.22 1.11
C PRO A 83 -17.33 6.18 0.64
N VAL A 84 -17.00 6.98 -0.36
CA VAL A 84 -15.61 7.16 -0.82
C VAL A 84 -14.78 7.77 0.31
N VAL A 85 -13.64 7.16 0.59
CA VAL A 85 -12.65 7.66 1.55
C VAL A 85 -11.51 8.29 0.77
N THR A 86 -11.10 9.50 1.13
CA THR A 86 -9.96 10.17 0.50
C THR A 86 -8.82 10.32 1.51
N ASP A 87 -7.60 9.93 1.13
CA ASP A 87 -6.43 10.13 1.99
C ASP A 87 -5.78 11.52 1.81
N THR A 88 -4.77 11.81 2.63
CA THR A 88 -4.04 13.09 2.59
C THR A 88 -3.23 13.30 1.31
N ARG A 89 -3.03 12.25 0.51
CA ARG A 89 -2.36 12.29 -0.80
C ARG A 89 -3.36 12.50 -1.94
N GLY A 90 -4.65 12.54 -1.65
CA GLY A 90 -5.74 12.71 -2.62
C GLY A 90 -6.18 11.42 -3.31
N VAL A 91 -5.71 10.25 -2.87
CA VAL A 91 -6.18 8.97 -3.41
C VAL A 91 -7.57 8.68 -2.88
N GLN A 92 -8.49 8.35 -3.78
CA GLN A 92 -9.89 8.04 -3.45
C GLN A 92 -10.12 6.53 -3.45
N TYR A 93 -10.61 6.01 -2.34
CA TYR A 93 -10.86 4.59 -2.13
C TYR A 93 -12.37 4.36 -2.06
N GLN A 94 -12.85 3.38 -2.80
CA GLN A 94 -14.24 2.94 -2.83
C GLN A 94 -14.33 1.52 -2.26
N PRO A 95 -14.70 1.35 -0.98
CA PRO A 95 -14.99 0.03 -0.42
C PRO A 95 -16.35 -0.46 -0.93
N THR A 96 -16.41 -1.75 -1.26
CA THR A 96 -17.62 -2.43 -1.69
C THR A 96 -17.67 -3.81 -1.04
N VAL A 97 -18.79 -4.11 -0.39
CA VAL A 97 -19.09 -5.40 0.22
C VAL A 97 -20.05 -6.15 -0.69
N SER A 98 -19.69 -7.39 -1.02
CA SER A 98 -20.54 -8.34 -1.74
C SER A 98 -20.86 -9.51 -0.83
N VAL A 99 -22.13 -9.85 -0.72
CA VAL A 99 -22.62 -10.95 0.11
C VAL A 99 -23.22 -12.02 -0.79
N GLY A 100 -22.93 -13.28 -0.51
CA GLY A 100 -23.49 -14.42 -1.23
C GLY A 100 -25.00 -14.60 -1.00
N ALA A 101 -25.57 -15.68 -1.52
CA ALA A 101 -26.96 -16.01 -1.23
C ALA A 101 -27.11 -16.62 0.17
N CYS A 102 -28.25 -16.35 0.81
CA CYS A 102 -28.64 -17.00 2.07
C CYS A 102 -28.87 -18.51 1.87
N PRO A 103 -28.48 -19.36 2.83
CA PRO A 103 -28.75 -20.79 2.75
C PRO A 103 -30.25 -21.08 2.86
N GLY A 104 -30.70 -22.15 2.20
CA GLY A 104 -32.11 -22.59 2.29
C GLY A 104 -32.46 -23.35 3.57
N SER A 105 -31.44 -23.74 4.35
CA SER A 105 -31.57 -24.44 5.63
C SER A 105 -30.60 -23.83 6.63
N TYR A 106 -31.02 -23.71 7.90
CA TYR A 106 -30.23 -23.11 8.96
C TYR A 106 -29.88 -24.14 10.04
N PRO A 107 -28.68 -24.09 10.64
CA PRO A 107 -27.60 -23.13 10.37
C PRO A 107 -26.85 -23.39 9.05
N GLY A 108 -26.28 -22.35 8.45
CA GLY A 108 -25.49 -22.44 7.22
C GLY A 108 -24.47 -21.32 7.10
N THR A 109 -23.55 -21.39 6.13
CA THR A 109 -22.51 -20.37 5.93
C THR A 109 -22.75 -19.55 4.68
N ILE A 110 -22.54 -18.24 4.78
CA ILE A 110 -22.61 -17.29 3.67
C ILE A 110 -21.23 -16.67 3.42
N ALA A 111 -20.84 -16.56 2.15
CA ALA A 111 -19.61 -15.90 1.76
C ALA A 111 -19.78 -14.38 1.74
N VAL A 112 -18.86 -13.65 2.35
CA VAL A 112 -18.78 -12.19 2.32
C VAL A 112 -17.43 -11.81 1.73
N SER A 113 -17.43 -10.99 0.70
CA SER A 113 -16.21 -10.45 0.08
C SER A 113 -16.22 -8.93 0.17
N VAL A 114 -15.08 -8.36 0.55
CA VAL A 114 -14.86 -6.92 0.58
C VAL A 114 -13.79 -6.61 -0.46
N ARG A 115 -14.08 -5.66 -1.34
CA ARG A 115 -13.15 -5.12 -2.34
C ARG A 115 -12.98 -3.62 -2.07
N VAL A 116 -11.76 -3.12 -2.17
CA VAL A 116 -11.48 -1.69 -2.22
C VAL A 116 -10.88 -1.37 -3.58
N THR A 117 -11.51 -0.47 -4.32
CA THR A 117 -11.03 0.03 -5.61
C THR A 117 -10.59 1.48 -5.48
N ASP A 118 -9.72 1.93 -6.39
CA ASP A 118 -9.53 3.35 -6.61
C ASP A 118 -10.79 3.92 -7.30
N ALA A 119 -11.39 4.96 -6.73
CA ALA A 119 -12.65 5.51 -7.22
C ALA A 119 -12.49 6.28 -8.54
N SER A 120 -11.28 6.71 -8.88
CA SER A 120 -11.00 7.52 -10.07
C SER A 120 -10.87 6.69 -11.35
N ASN A 121 -10.32 5.47 -11.24
CA ASN A 121 -10.03 4.61 -12.39
C ASN A 121 -10.63 3.19 -12.28
N GLY A 122 -11.15 2.79 -11.11
CA GLY A 122 -11.76 1.49 -10.88
C GLY A 122 -10.78 0.34 -10.58
N ASP A 123 -9.47 0.61 -10.47
CA ASP A 123 -8.47 -0.41 -10.21
C ASP A 123 -8.69 -1.05 -8.83
N GLU A 124 -8.66 -2.39 -8.77
CA GLU A 124 -8.71 -3.11 -7.51
C GLU A 124 -7.39 -2.98 -6.76
N LEU A 125 -7.45 -2.38 -5.57
CA LEU A 125 -6.28 -2.16 -4.72
C LEU A 125 -6.13 -3.26 -3.67
N ALA A 126 -7.25 -3.74 -3.11
CA ALA A 126 -7.26 -4.81 -2.12
C ALA A 126 -8.58 -5.58 -2.13
N ARG A 127 -8.52 -6.85 -1.74
CA ARG A 127 -9.69 -7.72 -1.54
C ARG A 127 -9.44 -8.67 -0.38
N ALA A 128 -10.48 -8.94 0.39
CA ALA A 128 -10.53 -10.08 1.28
C ALA A 128 -11.91 -10.76 1.22
N ALA A 129 -11.96 -12.04 1.57
CA ALA A 129 -13.19 -12.80 1.67
C ALA A 129 -13.21 -13.60 2.98
N THR A 130 -14.39 -13.73 3.56
CA THR A 130 -14.65 -14.51 4.77
C THR A 130 -15.94 -15.29 4.63
N SER A 131 -16.10 -16.35 5.40
CA SER A 131 -17.39 -17.04 5.56
C SER A 131 -17.98 -16.68 6.92
N VAL A 132 -19.28 -16.48 6.96
CA VAL A 132 -20.03 -16.12 8.17
C VAL A 132 -21.08 -17.20 8.42
N LEU A 133 -21.15 -17.70 9.65
CA LEU A 133 -22.21 -18.61 10.07
C LEU A 133 -23.49 -17.82 10.35
N VAL A 134 -24.60 -18.23 9.73
CA VAL A 134 -25.93 -17.69 9.96
C VAL A 134 -26.82 -18.79 10.51
N GLU A 135 -27.60 -18.47 11.53
CA GLU A 135 -28.37 -19.46 12.31
C GLU A 135 -29.87 -19.33 12.08
N GLN A 136 -30.29 -18.23 11.44
CA GLN A 136 -31.67 -17.93 11.14
C GLN A 136 -31.76 -17.08 9.84
N PRO A 137 -32.91 -17.07 9.15
CA PRO A 137 -33.11 -16.29 7.94
C PRO A 137 -32.88 -14.78 8.13
#